data_AF-A0A1F9MJP8-F1
#
_entry.id   AF-A0A1F9MJP8-F1
#
_cell.length_a   1.000
_cell.length_b   1.000
_cell.length_c   1.000
_cell.angle_alpha   90.00
_cell.angle_beta   90.00
_cell.angle_gamma   90.00
#
_symmetry.space_group_name_H-M   'P 1'
#
loop_
_entity.id
_entity.type
_entity.pdbx_description
1 polymer ?
#
loop_
_entity_poly.entity_id
_entity_poly.type
_entity_poly.pdbx_seq_one_letter_code
_entity_poly.pdbx_strand_id
1 'polypeptide(L)'
;MKKIVKISIISGCNFGAVLGVVVALMLDFITGNALGGGWYESVQHDVGLMFGPVWADKQWFIYSGIVVVIALIASIGAIIGAFFGAIVGTVFSGLVK
;
A
#
# COMPACT_ATOMS: atom_id res chain seq x y z
N MET A 1 -4.34 27.36 -5.22
CA MET A 1 -4.47 26.12 -6.01
C MET A 1 -5.89 26.04 -6.55
N LYS A 2 -6.09 25.88 -7.87
CA LYS A 2 -7.44 25.80 -8.48
C LYS A 2 -8.19 24.59 -7.88
N LYS A 3 -9.52 24.71 -7.70
CA LYS A 3 -10.36 23.65 -7.10
C LYS A 3 -10.19 22.30 -7.80
N ILE A 4 -10.04 22.34 -9.13
CA ILE A 4 -9.79 21.16 -9.98
C ILE A 4 -8.52 20.43 -9.55
N VAL A 5 -7.40 21.14 -9.36
CA VAL A 5 -6.12 20.54 -8.95
C VAL A 5 -6.25 19.85 -7.59
N LYS A 6 -6.93 20.49 -6.62
CA LYS A 6 -7.15 19.91 -5.29
C LYS A 6 -7.96 18.61 -5.37
N ILE A 7 -9.03 18.59 -6.17
CA ILE A 7 -9.85 17.39 -6.38
C ILE A 7 -9.02 16.30 -7.05
N SER A 8 -8.26 16.62 -8.10
CA SER A 8 -7.42 15.65 -8.81
C SER A 8 -6.36 15.02 -7.90
N ILE A 9 -5.75 15.79 -6.99
CA ILE A 9 -4.79 15.27 -6.01
C ILE A 9 -5.47 14.30 -5.02
N ILE A 10 -6.64 14.66 -4.48
CA ILE A 10 -7.38 13.80 -3.54
C ILE A 10 -7.84 12.52 -4.23
N SER A 11 -8.38 12.63 -5.44
CA SER A 11 -8.76 11.46 -6.24
C SER A 11 -7.55 10.59 -6.54
N GLY A 12 -6.45 11.19 -6.98
CA GLY A 12 -5.19 10.49 -7.24
C GLY A 12 -4.68 9.74 -6.01
N CYS A 13 -4.71 10.37 -4.83
CA CYS A 13 -4.34 9.76 -3.55
C CYS A 13 -5.17 8.49 -3.25
N ASN A 14 -6.50 8.58 -3.35
CA ASN A 14 -7.38 7.43 -3.09
C ASN A 14 -7.15 6.30 -4.11
N PHE A 15 -7.08 6.63 -5.40
CA PHE A 15 -6.84 5.63 -6.44
C PHE A 15 -5.47 4.97 -6.30
N GLY A 16 -4.43 5.75 -6.01
CA GLY A 16 -3.08 5.25 -5.78
C GLY A 16 -3.00 4.33 -4.57
N ALA A 17 -3.67 4.67 -3.46
CA ALA A 17 -3.71 3.82 -2.27
C ALA A 17 -4.36 2.45 -2.57
N VAL A 18 -5.54 2.47 -3.21
CA VAL A 18 -6.27 1.25 -3.56
C VAL A 18 -5.49 0.41 -4.56
N LEU A 19 -4.99 1.00 -5.64
CA LEU A 19 -4.20 0.29 -6.65
C LEU A 19 -2.91 -0.28 -6.06
N GLY A 20 -2.23 0.46 -5.18
CA GLY A 20 -1.03 -0.03 -4.50
C GLY A 20 -1.31 -1.29 -3.69
N VAL A 21 -2.38 -1.30 -2.90
CA VAL A 21 -2.81 -2.48 -2.13
C VAL A 21 -3.19 -3.63 -3.04
N VAL A 22 -3.98 -3.37 -4.09
CA VAL A 22 -4.41 -4.41 -5.05
C VAL A 22 -3.21 -5.06 -5.73
N VAL A 23 -2.26 -4.25 -6.23
CA VAL A 23 -1.05 -4.76 -6.87
C VAL A 23 -0.21 -5.57 -5.89
N ALA A 24 -0.05 -5.11 -4.64
CA ALA A 24 0.71 -5.83 -3.64
C ALA A 24 0.07 -7.19 -3.29
N LEU A 25 -1.25 -7.24 -3.11
CA LEU A 25 -1.98 -8.49 -2.86
C LEU A 25 -1.89 -9.44 -4.07
N MET A 26 -1.96 -8.91 -5.30
CA MET A 26 -1.74 -9.70 -6.50
C MET A 26 -0.33 -10.29 -6.54
N LEU A 27 0.68 -9.52 -6.17
CA LEU A 27 2.05 -10.00 -6.10
C LEU A 27 2.23 -11.06 -5.04
N ASP A 28 1.65 -10.90 -3.85
CA ASP A 28 1.69 -11.93 -2.79
C ASP A 28 1.04 -13.23 -3.28
N PHE A 29 -0.14 -13.14 -3.91
CA PHE A 29 -0.84 -14.30 -4.43
C PHE A 29 -0.10 -15.02 -5.57
N ILE A 30 0.47 -14.26 -6.50
CA ILE A 30 1.16 -14.81 -7.68
C ILE A 30 2.55 -15.34 -7.31
N THR A 31 3.29 -14.62 -6.45
CA THR A 31 4.71 -14.87 -6.20
C THR A 31 5.01 -15.51 -4.85
N GLY A 32 4.12 -15.41 -3.86
CA GLY A 32 4.35 -15.95 -2.52
C GLY A 32 4.64 -17.45 -2.52
N ASN A 33 3.89 -18.22 -3.31
CA ASN A 33 4.15 -19.66 -3.47
C ASN A 33 5.46 -19.97 -4.23
N ALA A 34 5.92 -19.06 -5.08
CA ALA A 34 7.13 -19.24 -5.88
C ALA A 34 8.42 -18.80 -5.14
N LEU A 35 8.31 -17.88 -4.17
CA LEU A 35 9.43 -17.26 -3.47
C LEU A 35 9.61 -17.76 -2.02
N GLY A 36 8.89 -18.81 -1.62
CA GLY A 36 9.13 -19.51 -0.36
C GLY A 36 8.20 -19.16 0.80
N GLY A 37 7.04 -18.55 0.52
CA GLY A 37 6.00 -18.25 1.53
C GLY A 37 5.25 -16.96 1.22
N GLY A 38 4.04 -16.82 1.76
CA GLY A 38 3.29 -15.57 1.70
C GLY A 38 3.71 -14.57 2.77
N TRP A 39 2.97 -13.46 2.84
CA TRP A 39 3.19 -12.45 3.88
C TRP A 39 3.04 -13.01 5.30
N TYR A 40 2.16 -13.99 5.51
CA TYR A 40 1.95 -14.56 6.83
C TYR A 40 3.19 -15.29 7.34
N GLU A 41 3.78 -16.16 6.53
CA GLU A 41 4.98 -16.92 6.88
C GLU A 41 6.18 -16.00 7.07
N SER A 42 6.31 -14.98 6.23
CA SER A 42 7.38 -13.97 6.32
C SER A 42 7.30 -13.18 7.62
N VAL A 43 6.12 -12.66 7.96
CA VAL A 43 5.92 -11.90 9.20
C VAL A 43 6.03 -12.82 10.42
N GLN A 44 5.56 -14.07 10.34
CA GLN A 44 5.73 -15.05 11.42
C GLN A 44 7.21 -15.31 11.70
N HIS A 45 8.01 -15.51 10.65
CA HIS A 45 9.45 -15.71 10.76
C HIS A 45 10.12 -14.51 11.43
N ASP A 46 9.84 -13.29 10.97
CA ASP A 46 10.45 -12.06 11.51
C ASP A 46 10.04 -11.80 12.97
N VAL A 47 8.76 -12.04 13.30
CA VAL A 47 8.27 -11.99 14.69
C VAL A 47 9.01 -13.00 15.56
N GLY A 48 9.23 -14.22 15.06
CA GLY A 48 9.97 -15.25 15.77
C GLY A 48 11.42 -14.84 16.07
N LEU A 49 12.08 -14.18 15.11
CA LEU A 49 13.44 -13.67 15.29
C LEU A 49 13.52 -12.50 16.27
N MET A 50 12.55 -11.58 16.23
CA MET A 50 12.61 -10.33 17.02
C MET A 50 12.05 -10.48 18.43
N PHE A 51 10.97 -11.23 18.60
CA PHE A 51 10.22 -11.34 19.85
C PHE A 51 10.26 -12.75 20.45
N GLY A 52 10.74 -13.74 19.70
CA GLY A 52 10.83 -15.14 20.12
C GLY A 52 9.64 -16.00 19.66
N PRO A 53 9.77 -17.34 19.74
CA PRO A 53 8.81 -18.28 19.17
C PRO A 53 7.41 -18.19 19.79
N VAL A 54 7.33 -17.85 21.08
CA VAL A 54 6.04 -17.70 21.79
C VAL A 54 5.14 -16.65 21.14
N TRP A 55 5.73 -15.60 20.56
CA TRP A 55 5.01 -14.54 19.85
C TRP A 55 4.73 -14.90 18.39
N ALA A 56 5.58 -15.72 17.78
CA ALA A 56 5.38 -16.26 16.43
C ALA A 56 4.19 -17.24 16.33
N ASP A 57 3.67 -17.74 17.46
CA ASP A 57 2.45 -18.54 17.47
C ASP A 57 1.18 -17.70 17.68
N LYS A 58 1.33 -16.39 17.93
CA LYS A 58 0.20 -15.49 18.16
C LYS A 58 -0.30 -14.90 16.84
N GLN A 59 -1.30 -15.55 16.25
CA GLN A 59 -1.90 -15.13 14.97
C GLN A 59 -2.27 -13.63 14.94
N TRP A 60 -2.88 -13.10 16.00
CA TRP A 60 -3.27 -11.69 16.06
C TRP A 60 -2.07 -10.74 15.93
N PHE A 61 -0.90 -11.13 16.45
CA PHE A 61 0.31 -10.32 16.41
C PHE A 61 0.91 -10.33 15.01
N ILE A 62 0.93 -11.49 14.34
CA ILE A 62 1.34 -11.62 12.94
C ILE A 62 0.44 -10.77 12.04
N TYR A 63 -0.88 -10.88 12.18
CA TYR A 63 -1.82 -10.06 11.40
C TYR A 63 -1.63 -8.56 11.64
N SER A 64 -1.28 -8.16 12.87
CA SER A 64 -0.94 -6.75 13.14
C SER A 64 0.27 -6.27 12.33
N GLY A 65 1.30 -7.12 12.18
CA GLY A 65 2.46 -6.83 11.32
C GLY A 65 2.08 -6.73 9.85
N ILE A 66 1.25 -7.65 9.34
CA ILE A 66 0.76 -7.60 7.96
C ILE A 66 -0.05 -6.33 7.71
N VAL A 67 -0.91 -5.92 8.65
CA VAL A 67 -1.67 -4.67 8.55
C VAL A 67 -0.74 -3.45 8.45
N VAL A 68 0.35 -3.42 9.22
CA VAL A 68 1.36 -2.36 9.12
C VAL A 68 2.00 -2.33 7.74
N VAL A 69 2.37 -3.48 7.18
CA VAL A 69 2.93 -3.58 5.82
C VAL A 69 1.94 -3.06 4.78
N ILE A 70 0.67 -3.47 4.84
CA ILE A 70 -0.38 -3.01 3.93
C ILE A 70 -0.59 -1.50 4.06
N ALA A 71 -0.60 -0.96 5.29
CA ALA A 71 -0.75 0.47 5.53
C ALA A 71 0.40 1.29 4.93
N LEU A 72 1.63 0.78 5.00
CA LEU A 72 2.80 1.40 4.36
C LEU A 72 2.68 1.38 2.84
N ILE A 73 2.31 0.24 2.25
CA ILE A 73 2.08 0.12 0.79
C ILE A 73 0.98 1.09 0.34
N ALA A 74 -0.15 1.14 1.06
CA ALA A 74 -1.24 2.06 0.78
C ALA A 74 -0.77 3.52 0.84
N SER A 75 0.08 3.86 1.81
CA SER A 75 0.65 5.21 1.96
C SER A 75 1.59 5.57 0.80
N ILE A 76 2.43 4.63 0.35
CA ILE A 76 3.30 4.82 -0.82
C ILE A 76 2.45 5.01 -2.08
N GLY A 77 1.46 4.12 -2.29
CA GLY A 77 0.50 4.23 -3.39
C GLY A 77 -0.23 5.56 -3.39
N ALA A 78 -0.68 6.02 -2.22
CA ALA A 78 -1.32 7.32 -2.03
C ALA A 78 -0.42 8.49 -2.45
N ILE A 79 0.85 8.49 -2.05
CA ILE A 79 1.81 9.55 -2.41
C ILE A 79 2.04 9.59 -3.92
N ILE A 80 2.27 8.42 -4.53
CA ILE A 80 2.47 8.31 -5.99
C ILE A 80 1.20 8.75 -6.73
N GLY A 81 0.03 8.31 -6.27
CA GLY A 81 -1.25 8.69 -6.83
C GLY A 81 -1.54 10.19 -6.70
N ALA A 82 -1.19 10.80 -5.57
CA ALA A 82 -1.29 12.24 -5.36
C ALA A 82 -0.37 13.02 -6.32
N PHE A 83 0.84 12.53 -6.57
CA PHE A 83 1.77 13.11 -7.53
C PHE A 83 1.20 13.09 -8.97
N PHE A 84 0.72 11.95 -9.45
CA PHE A 84 0.07 11.87 -10.76
C PHE A 84 -1.24 12.69 -10.81
N GLY A 85 -2.02 12.69 -9.72
CA GLY A 85 -3.20 13.53 -9.56
C GLY A 85 -2.89 15.03 -9.68
N ALA A 86 -1.74 15.48 -9.16
CA ALA A 86 -1.28 16.85 -9.30
C ALA A 86 -0.95 17.20 -10.75
N ILE A 87 -0.27 16.30 -11.47
CA ILE A 87 0.05 16.47 -12.90
C ILE A 87 -1.24 16.60 -13.71
N VAL A 88 -2.16 15.63 -13.55
CA VAL A 88 -3.45 15.62 -14.24
C VAL A 88 -4.25 16.88 -13.92
N GLY A 89 -4.37 17.22 -12.64
CA GLY A 89 -5.08 18.41 -12.20
C GLY A 89 -4.51 19.69 -12.80
N THR A 90 -3.19 19.80 -12.90
CA THR A 90 -2.51 20.96 -13.50
C THR A 90 -2.86 21.09 -14.98
N VAL A 91 -2.79 20.00 -15.74
CA VAL A 91 -3.16 19.96 -17.16
C VAL A 91 -4.62 20.39 -17.36
N PHE A 92 -5.56 19.77 -16.65
CA PHE A 92 -6.98 20.13 -16.75
C PHE A 92 -7.25 21.57 -16.35
N SER A 93 -6.52 22.09 -15.37
CA SER A 93 -6.66 23.47 -14.93
C SER A 93 -6.18 24.51 -15.96
N GLY A 94 -5.35 24.11 -16.92
CA GLY A 94 -4.96 24.93 -18.06
C GLY A 94 -5.96 24.89 -19.22
N LEU A 95 -6.75 23.81 -19.32
CA LEU A 95 -7.78 23.62 -20.35
C LEU A 95 -9.11 24.28 -20.00
N VAL A 96 -9.44 24.33 -18.70
CA VAL A 96 -10.65 24.99 -18.20
C VAL A 96 -10.30 26.46 -17.92
N LYS A 97 -10.84 27.37 -18.74
CA LYS A 97 -10.77 28.83 -18.55
C LYS A 97 -11.38 29.23 -17.21
#